data_AF-A0A937UGD7-F1
#
_entry.id   AF-A0A937UGD7-F1
#
_cell.length_a   1.000
_cell.length_b   1.000
_cell.length_c   1.000
_cell.angle_alpha   90.00
_cell.angle_beta   90.00
_cell.angle_gamma   90.00
#
_symmetry.space_group_name_H-M   'P 1'
#
loop_
_entity.id
_entity.type
_entity.pdbx_description
1 polymer ?
#
loop_
_entity_poly.entity_id
_entity_poly.type
_entity_poly.pdbx_seq_one_letter_code
_entity_poly.pdbx_strand_id
1 'polypeptide(L)' 'MAGNPDCKKQEHKMHMCALKAEGFDTKNPAKFKVMTENPQYECENCGAKARNAENLCKPVKL' A
#
# COMPACT_ATOMS: atom_id res chain seq x y z
N MET A 1 -14.50 -4.28 1.40
CA MET A 1 -13.07 -4.02 1.67
C MET A 1 -12.98 -2.72 2.45
N ALA A 2 -12.70 -2.79 3.75
CA ALA A 2 -12.63 -1.59 4.60
C ALA A 2 -11.24 -0.95 4.48
N GLY A 3 -11.14 0.17 3.77
CA GLY A 3 -9.96 1.02 3.83
C GLY A 3 -9.91 1.72 5.19
N ASN A 4 -8.76 1.68 5.87
CA ASN A 4 -8.58 2.31 7.16
C ASN A 4 -8.77 3.85 7.03
N PRO A 5 -9.64 4.50 7.84
CA PRO A 5 -9.85 5.96 7.78
C PRO A 5 -8.59 6.78 8.06
N ASP A 6 -7.56 6.20 8.69
CA ASP A 6 -6.25 6.84 8.92
C ASP A 6 -5.45 7.08 7.62
N CYS A 7 -5.83 6.42 6.51
CA CYS A 7 -5.22 6.62 5.19
C CYS A 7 -5.47 8.02 4.57
N LYS A 8 -6.26 8.89 5.22
CA LYS A 8 -6.54 10.27 4.75
C LYS A 8 -5.51 11.32 5.18
N LYS A 9 -4.54 10.97 6.03
CA LYS A 9 -3.50 11.91 6.49
C LYS A 9 -2.56 12.31 5.35
N GLN A 10 -2.10 13.56 5.36
CA GLN A 10 -1.28 14.15 4.29
C GLN A 10 0.08 13.44 4.13
N GLU A 11 0.59 12.81 5.19
CA GLU A 11 1.78 11.93 5.18
C GLU A 11 1.54 10.57 4.49
N HIS A 12 0.29 10.17 4.23
CA HIS A 12 -0.03 8.91 3.54
C HIS A 12 -0.06 9.02 2.01
N LYS A 13 0.22 10.19 1.42
CA LYS A 13 0.16 10.42 -0.04
C LYS A 13 1.15 9.59 -0.88
N MET A 14 2.09 8.88 -0.25
CA MET A 14 3.09 8.05 -0.95
C MET A 14 3.02 6.55 -0.59
N HIS A 15 2.09 6.12 0.27
CA HIS A 15 1.99 4.71 0.67
C HIS A 15 0.93 3.95 -0.13
N MET A 16 1.15 2.64 -0.30
CA MET A 16 0.28 1.77 -1.11
C MET A 16 -1.18 1.74 -0.63
N CYS A 17 -1.44 1.92 0.66
CA CYS A 17 -2.81 1.96 1.19
C CYS A 17 -3.60 3.15 0.60
N ALA A 18 -2.98 4.33 0.48
CA ALA A 18 -3.61 5.52 -0.10
C ALA A 18 -3.75 5.39 -1.61
N LEU A 19 -2.71 4.90 -2.30
CA LEU A 19 -2.77 4.60 -3.74
C LEU A 19 -3.95 3.67 -4.06
N LYS A 20 -4.15 2.62 -3.26
CA LYS A 20 -5.30 1.72 -3.40
C LYS A 20 -6.64 2.41 -3.09
N ALA A 21 -6.68 3.27 -2.07
CA ALA A 21 -7.88 4.05 -1.75
C ALA A 21 -8.27 5.04 -2.87
N GLU A 22 -7.29 5.54 -3.63
CA GLU A 22 -7.49 6.40 -4.81
C GLU A 22 -7.80 5.61 -6.10
N GLY A 23 -7.87 4.28 -6.01
CA GLY A 23 -8.09 3.38 -7.14
C GLY A 23 -6.90 3.29 -8.09
N PHE A 24 -5.67 3.52 -7.60
CA PHE A 24 -4.45 3.40 -8.41
C PHE A 24 -4.24 1.96 -8.89
N ASP A 25 -4.66 0.95 -8.12
CA ASP A 25 -4.66 -0.45 -8.57
C ASP A 25 -5.52 -0.66 -9.82
N THR A 26 -6.60 0.11 -9.95
CA THR A 26 -7.53 0.02 -11.07
C THR A 26 -7.11 0.93 -12.23
N LYS A 27 -6.55 2.11 -11.92
CA LYS A 27 -6.02 3.07 -12.92
C LYS A 27 -4.69 2.59 -13.52
N ASN A 28 -3.85 1.92 -12.75
CA ASN A 28 -2.50 1.49 -13.12
C ASN A 28 -2.19 0.08 -12.57
N PRO A 29 -2.93 -0.95 -13.00
CA PRO A 29 -2.78 -2.31 -12.48
C PRO A 29 -1.38 -2.89 -12.73
N ALA A 30 -0.75 -2.57 -13.86
CA ALA A 30 0.60 -3.02 -14.16
C ALA A 30 1.64 -2.48 -13.16
N LYS A 31 1.60 -1.18 -12.85
CA LYS A 31 2.51 -0.57 -11.86
C LYS A 31 2.21 -1.07 -10.45
N PHE A 32 0.94 -1.18 -10.09
CA PHE A 32 0.54 -1.69 -8.78
C PHE A 32 0.96 -3.15 -8.59
N LYS A 33 0.86 -3.97 -9.65
CA LYS A 33 1.36 -5.34 -9.66
C LYS A 33 2.87 -5.37 -9.43
N VAL A 34 3.68 -4.59 -10.15
CA VAL A 34 5.14 -4.56 -9.94
C VAL A 34 5.53 -4.17 -8.51
N MET A 35 4.78 -3.25 -7.88
CA MET A 35 5.03 -2.84 -6.49
C MET A 35 4.65 -3.92 -5.45
N THR A 36 3.65 -4.74 -5.78
CA THR A 36 3.13 -5.84 -4.92
C THR A 36 3.72 -7.20 -5.29
N GLU A 37 4.44 -7.29 -6.41
CA GLU A 37 5.09 -8.50 -6.90
C GLU A 37 6.38 -8.75 -6.10
N ASN A 38 6.52 -9.96 -5.57
CA ASN A 38 7.54 -10.32 -4.58
C ASN A 38 7.56 -9.38 -3.36
N PRO A 39 6.44 -9.29 -2.62
CA PRO A 39 6.40 -8.44 -1.44
C PRO A 39 7.29 -9.04 -0.37
N GLN A 40 8.16 -8.22 0.21
CA GLN A 40 9.00 -8.60 1.35
C GLN A 40 8.46 -8.06 2.67
N TYR A 41 7.50 -7.14 2.59
CA TYR A 41 6.87 -6.50 3.73
C TYR A 41 5.36 -6.47 3.54
N GLU A 42 4.63 -6.59 4.64
CA GLU A 42 3.19 -6.39 4.75
C GLU A 42 2.92 -5.26 5.74
N CYS A 43 1.89 -4.46 5.49
CA CYS A 43 1.47 -3.42 6.41
C CYS A 43 0.56 -4.03 7.46
N GLU A 44 1.00 -4.07 8.72
CA GLU A 44 0.20 -4.61 9.82
C GLU A 44 -1.15 -3.86 9.99
N ASN A 45 -1.18 -2.58 9.58
CA ASN A 45 -2.35 -1.72 9.78
C ASN A 45 -3.43 -1.87 8.68
N CYS A 46 -3.02 -2.12 7.42
CA CYS A 46 -3.95 -2.12 6.27
C CYS A 46 -3.89 -3.41 5.43
N GLY A 47 -2.96 -4.32 5.73
CA GLY A 47 -2.73 -5.57 4.98
C GLY A 47 -2.14 -5.37 3.58
N ALA A 48 -1.69 -4.15 3.23
CA ALA A 48 -1.03 -3.92 1.94
C ALA A 48 0.35 -4.57 1.94
N LYS A 49 0.72 -5.18 0.81
CA LYS A 49 1.99 -5.86 0.63
C LYS A 49 2.87 -5.07 -0.33
N ALA A 50 4.14 -4.88 -0.01
CA ALA A 50 5.07 -4.19 -0.89
C ALA A 50 6.46 -4.81 -0.81
N ARG A 51 7.26 -4.59 -1.86
CA ARG A 51 8.65 -5.00 -1.87
C ARG A 51 9.52 -4.23 -0.89
N ASN A 52 9.26 -2.93 -0.71
CA ASN A 52 10.02 -2.07 0.20
C ASN A 52 9.15 -1.58 1.36
N ALA A 53 9.75 -1.51 2.54
CA ALA A 53 9.12 -1.05 3.77
C ALA A 53 8.59 0.40 3.66
N GLU A 54 9.29 1.27 2.93
CA GLU A 54 8.93 2.69 2.71
C GLU A 54 7.59 2.90 2.00
N ASN A 55 7.08 1.89 1.30
CA ASN A 55 5.80 1.99 0.59
C ASN A 55 4.61 1.65 1.51
N LEU A 56 4.86 1.32 2.78
CA LEU A 56 3.87 0.85 3.74
C LEU A 56 3.89 1.72 4.99
N CYS A 57 2.71 1.92 5.59
CA CYS A 57 2.59 2.73 6.80
C CYS A 57 3.24 2.08 8.02
N LYS A 58 3.08 0.76 8.16
CA LYS A 58 3.64 -0.03 9.26
C LYS A 58 4.20 -1.35 8.71
N PRO A 59 5.36 -1.30 8.03
CA PRO A 59 5.94 -2.47 7.38
C PRO A 59 6.40 -3.50 8.43
N VAL A 60 5.86 -4.71 8.32
CA VAL A 60 6.34 -5.92 8.98
C VAL A 60 6.87 -6.87 7.92
N LYS A 61 7.99 -7.53 8.21
CA LYS A 61 8.64 -8.43 7.25
C LYS A 61 7.81 -9.71 7.11
N LEU A 62 7.57 -10.12 5.86
CA LEU A 62 6.87 -11.36 5.52
C LEU A 62 7.78 -12.59 5.67
#